data_AF-A0AAV2GGB8-F1
#
_entry.id   AF-A0AAV2GGB8-F1
#
_cell.length_a   1.000
_cell.length_b   1.000
_cell.length_c   1.000
_cell.angle_alpha   90.00
_cell.angle_beta   90.00
_cell.angle_gamma   90.00
#
_symmetry.space_group_name_H-M   'P 1'
#
loop_
_entity.id
_entity.type
_entity.pdbx_description
1 polymer ?
#
loop_
_entity_poly.entity_id
_entity_poly.type
_entity_poly.pdbx_seq_one_letter_code
_entity_poly.pdbx_strand_id
1 'polypeptide(L)'
;MIDIDAHHGNGVDEAFYTNNRVMTVSFHKYENIYVANKVIPCFPPTGHQDHSGCGDGRGYSVNVPLNDGIDNDTYWSMFKPIIDKVMKVFNPHAADSLAGDMLGPFNLTIKGHGRCVNYI
;
A
#
# COMPACT_ATOMS: atom_id res chain seq x y z
N MET A 1 -8.10 -2.29 5.28
CA MET A 1 -7.49 -3.17 4.26
C MET A 1 -6.01 -2.85 4.20
N ILE A 2 -5.16 -3.87 4.32
CA ILE A 2 -3.71 -3.73 4.19
C ILE A 2 -3.34 -4.36 2.85
N ASP A 3 -2.98 -3.52 1.90
CA ASP A 3 -2.59 -3.91 0.55
C ASP A 3 -1.06 -3.94 0.43
N ILE A 4 -0.57 -5.11 0.03
CA ILE A 4 0.86 -5.41 -0.17
C ILE A 4 1.17 -5.73 -1.64
N ASP A 5 0.22 -5.51 -2.54
CA ASP A 5 0.45 -5.62 -3.98
C ASP A 5 1.45 -4.57 -4.46
N ALA A 6 2.09 -4.86 -5.59
CA ALA A 6 3.00 -3.96 -6.27
C ALA A 6 2.39 -2.67 -6.74
N HIS A 7 1.12 -2.72 -7.11
CA HIS A 7 0.37 -1.61 -7.64
C HIS A 7 -0.51 -1.04 -6.54
N HIS A 8 -0.76 0.26 -6.61
CA HIS A 8 -1.69 0.88 -5.70
C HIS A 8 -3.09 0.27 -5.87
N GLY A 9 -3.70 -0.19 -4.77
CA GLY A 9 -5.07 -0.69 -4.68
C GLY A 9 -6.14 0.39 -4.87
N ASN A 10 -6.05 1.12 -5.99
CA ASN A 10 -6.86 2.28 -6.33
C ASN A 10 -8.37 2.01 -6.25
N GLY A 11 -8.83 0.84 -6.68
CA GLY A 11 -10.26 0.51 -6.65
C GLY A 11 -10.84 0.49 -5.25
N VAL A 12 -10.09 -0.01 -4.25
CA VAL A 12 -10.57 -0.04 -2.87
C VAL A 12 -10.34 1.31 -2.18
N ASP A 13 -9.23 1.98 -2.49
CA ASP A 13 -8.96 3.33 -1.98
C ASP A 13 -10.06 4.32 -2.40
N GLU A 14 -10.44 4.31 -3.69
CA GLU A 14 -11.51 5.17 -4.21
C GLU A 14 -12.88 4.82 -3.61
N ALA A 15 -13.18 3.53 -3.39
CA ALA A 15 -14.46 3.11 -2.83
C ALA A 15 -14.69 3.61 -1.39
N PHE A 16 -13.61 3.83 -0.62
CA PHE A 16 -13.67 4.28 0.77
C PHE A 16 -13.07 5.68 0.99
N TYR A 17 -12.76 6.42 -0.08
CA TYR A 17 -12.04 7.69 -0.01
C TYR A 17 -12.70 8.76 0.88
N THR A 18 -14.01 8.67 1.08
CA THR A 18 -14.81 9.57 1.94
C THR A 18 -15.25 8.96 3.27
N ASN A 19 -14.80 7.73 3.61
CA ASN A 19 -15.32 6.94 4.71
C ASN A 19 -14.28 6.71 5.82
N ASN A 20 -14.65 6.91 7.08
CA ASN A 20 -13.78 6.69 8.25
C ASN A 20 -13.93 5.31 8.91
N ARG A 21 -14.82 4.46 8.41
CA ARG A 21 -15.04 3.10 8.92
C ARG A 21 -14.11 2.08 8.29
N VAL A 22 -13.46 2.44 7.20
CA VAL A 22 -12.49 1.60 6.50
C VAL A 22 -11.23 2.43 6.29
N MET A 23 -10.12 1.94 6.83
CA MET A 23 -8.79 2.49 6.52
C MET A 23 -8.13 1.63 5.44
N THR A 24 -7.64 2.27 4.37
CA THR A 24 -6.81 1.65 3.34
C THR A 24 -5.34 1.97 3.63
N VAL A 25 -4.49 0.95 3.58
CA VAL A 25 -3.04 1.09 3.73
C VAL A 25 -2.40 0.34 2.57
N SER A 26 -1.68 1.02 1.69
CA SER A 26 -1.09 0.41 0.50
C SER A 26 0.41 0.70 0.41
N PHE A 27 1.21 -0.34 0.20
CA PHE A 27 2.65 -0.26 -0.04
C PHE A 27 2.93 -0.67 -1.48
N HIS A 28 3.17 0.30 -2.36
CA HIS A 28 3.20 0.05 -3.80
C HIS A 28 4.32 0.83 -4.48
N LYS A 29 4.71 0.34 -5.65
CA LYS A 29 5.67 1.02 -6.52
C LYS A 29 5.06 2.33 -7.03
N TYR A 30 5.77 3.43 -6.80
CA TYR A 30 5.39 4.76 -7.27
C TYR A 30 6.64 5.51 -7.72
N GLU A 31 7.08 5.21 -8.93
CA GLU A 31 8.18 5.92 -9.59
C GLU A 31 7.84 6.17 -11.06
N ASN A 32 8.28 7.31 -11.57
CA ASN A 32 8.16 7.61 -12.99
C ASN A 32 9.17 6.77 -13.77
N ILE A 33 8.72 6.13 -14.85
CA ILE A 33 9.61 5.42 -15.77
C ILE A 33 10.09 6.43 -16.81
N TYR A 34 11.41 6.61 -16.91
CA TYR A 34 12.03 7.50 -17.89
C TYR A 34 12.46 6.69 -19.13
N VAL A 35 11.79 6.91 -20.27
CA VAL A 35 12.14 6.27 -21.55
C VAL A 35 12.36 7.36 -22.61
N ALA A 36 13.56 7.42 -23.20
CA ALA A 36 13.87 8.32 -24.32
C ALA A 36 13.43 9.78 -24.08
N ASN A 37 13.77 10.35 -22.93
CA ASN A 37 13.38 11.71 -22.48
C ASN A 37 11.87 11.92 -22.25
N LYS A 38 11.08 10.85 -22.18
CA LYS A 38 9.66 10.88 -21.81
C LYS A 38 9.48 10.31 -20.40
N VAL A 39 8.74 11.05 -19.58
CA VAL A 39 8.25 10.58 -18.28
C VAL A 39 6.98 9.78 -18.53
N ILE A 40 7.00 8.48 -18.23
CA ILE A 40 5.82 7.63 -18.17
C ILE A 40 5.42 7.58 -16.69
N PRO A 41 4.24 8.10 -16.32
CA PRO A 41 3.79 8.02 -14.93
C PRO A 41 3.66 6.56 -14.51
N CYS A 42 3.95 6.27 -13.25
CA CYS A 42 3.61 4.98 -12.64
C CYS A 42 2.12 4.66 -12.88
N PHE A 43 1.81 3.36 -13.03
CA PHE A 43 0.45 2.90 -13.18
C PHE A 43 0.03 2.05 -11.97
N PRO A 44 -1.12 2.34 -11.34
CA PRO A 44 -2.00 3.48 -11.61
C PRO A 44 -1.35 4.82 -11.21
N PRO A 45 -1.72 5.96 -11.82
CA PRO A 45 -1.14 7.27 -11.50
C PRO A 45 -1.64 7.86 -10.16
N THR A 46 -2.20 7.02 -9.29
CA THR A 46 -2.72 7.33 -7.95
C THR A 46 -1.86 6.66 -6.88
N GLY A 47 -2.05 7.00 -5.60
CA GLY A 47 -1.21 6.45 -4.52
C GLY A 47 -0.02 7.33 -4.14
N HIS A 48 -0.02 8.61 -4.55
CA HIS A 48 0.94 9.56 -3.99
C HIS A 48 0.75 9.65 -2.47
N GLN A 49 1.83 9.89 -1.71
CA GLN A 49 1.80 10.01 -0.24
C GLN A 49 0.77 11.05 0.28
N ASP A 50 0.44 12.06 -0.54
CA ASP A 50 -0.52 13.11 -0.17
C ASP A 50 -1.99 12.69 -0.38
N HIS A 51 -2.23 11.58 -1.09
CA HIS A 51 -3.56 11.01 -1.24
C HIS A 51 -3.95 10.34 0.07
N SER A 52 -4.79 11.02 0.83
CA SER A 52 -5.10 10.68 2.22
C SER A 52 -6.60 10.66 2.49
N GLY A 53 -7.43 10.46 1.47
CA GLY A 53 -8.89 10.54 1.56
C GLY A 53 -9.40 11.98 1.55
N CYS A 54 -10.71 12.14 1.64
CA CYS A 54 -11.37 13.44 1.74
C CYS A 54 -12.63 13.38 2.62
N GLY A 55 -13.14 14.55 3.03
CA GLY A 55 -14.27 14.64 3.95
C GLY A 55 -14.00 13.85 5.24
N ASP A 56 -14.95 12.99 5.62
CA ASP A 56 -14.83 12.13 6.80
C ASP A 56 -13.73 11.07 6.65
N GLY A 57 -13.42 10.65 5.42
CA GLY A 57 -12.35 9.69 5.10
C GLY A 57 -10.94 10.29 5.13
N ARG A 58 -10.79 11.58 5.44
CA ARG A 58 -9.47 12.21 5.52
C ARG A 58 -8.64 11.60 6.66
N GLY A 59 -7.44 11.14 6.33
CA GLY A 59 -6.55 10.39 7.23
C GLY A 59 -6.82 8.88 7.28
N TYR A 60 -7.78 8.38 6.50
CA TYR A 60 -8.12 6.94 6.41
C TYR A 60 -7.61 6.27 5.13
N SER A 61 -6.86 7.00 4.30
CA SER A 61 -6.07 6.43 3.21
C SER A 61 -4.58 6.68 3.51
N VAL A 62 -3.80 5.61 3.56
CA VAL A 62 -2.37 5.63 3.86
C VAL A 62 -1.63 5.01 2.69
N ASN A 63 -0.90 5.84 1.96
CA ASN A 63 -0.14 5.42 0.79
C ASN A 63 1.36 5.49 1.06
N VAL A 64 2.05 4.38 0.83
CA VAL A 64 3.50 4.24 1.02
C VAL A 64 4.14 4.00 -0.35
N PRO A 65 4.52 5.08 -1.06
CA PRO A 65 5.16 4.99 -2.36
C PRO A 65 6.58 4.44 -2.23
N LEU A 66 6.91 3.43 -3.02
CA LEU A 66 8.20 2.73 -3.03
C LEU A 66 8.89 2.89 -4.39
N ASN A 67 10.23 3.00 -4.36
CA ASN A 67 11.07 2.97 -5.57
C ASN A 67 11.50 1.54 -5.91
N ASP A 68 12.00 1.34 -7.12
CA ASP A 68 12.60 0.08 -7.53
C ASP A 68 13.80 -0.33 -6.67
N GLY A 69 13.98 -1.64 -6.54
CA GLY A 69 15.15 -2.22 -5.87
C GLY A 69 15.06 -2.25 -4.35
N ILE A 70 13.90 -1.99 -3.75
CA ILE A 70 13.69 -2.16 -2.32
C ILE A 70 13.93 -3.63 -1.89
N ASP A 71 14.74 -3.81 -0.85
CA ASP A 71 15.00 -5.13 -0.28
C ASP A 71 14.05 -5.46 0.89
N ASN A 72 14.09 -6.72 1.33
CA ASN A 72 13.21 -7.23 2.38
C ASN A 72 13.38 -6.49 3.72
N ASP A 73 14.61 -6.14 4.08
CA ASP A 73 14.92 -5.51 5.37
C ASP A 73 14.43 -4.05 5.40
N THR A 74 14.63 -3.33 4.30
CA THR A 74 14.12 -1.98 4.09
C THR A 74 12.60 -1.98 4.09
N TYR A 75 11.96 -2.89 3.33
CA TYR A 75 10.51 -3.04 3.33
C TYR A 75 9.98 -3.30 4.75
N TRP A 76 10.59 -4.23 5.48
CA TRP A 76 10.18 -4.57 6.84
C TRP A 76 10.35 -3.40 7.82
N SER A 77 11.44 -2.65 7.70
CA SER A 77 11.72 -1.48 8.54
C SER A 77 10.69 -0.36 8.39
N MET A 78 10.00 -0.28 7.25
CA MET A 78 8.88 0.65 7.01
C MET A 78 7.53 0.02 7.36
N PHE A 79 7.29 -1.21 6.93
CA PHE A 79 6.04 -1.92 7.12
C PHE A 79 5.66 -2.00 8.60
N LYS A 80 6.57 -2.49 9.45
CA LYS A 80 6.31 -2.71 10.87
C LYS A 80 5.86 -1.43 11.61
N PRO A 81 6.62 -0.32 11.61
CA PRO A 81 6.20 0.88 12.35
C PRO A 81 4.92 1.53 11.80
N ILE A 82 4.68 1.43 10.48
CA ILE A 82 3.45 1.97 9.86
C ILE A 82 2.24 1.14 10.32
N ILE A 83 2.32 -0.19 10.23
CA ILE A 83 1.23 -1.06 10.69
C ILE A 83 1.04 -0.93 12.21
N ASP A 84 2.10 -0.87 13.02
CA ASP A 84 1.99 -0.64 14.47
C ASP A 84 1.22 0.65 14.78
N LYS A 85 1.48 1.71 14.01
CA LYS A 85 0.78 2.99 14.17
C LYS A 85 -0.68 2.88 13.72
N VAL A 86 -0.95 2.21 12.61
CA VAL A 86 -2.31 1.94 12.11
C VAL A 86 -3.12 1.16 13.13
N MET A 87 -2.58 0.05 13.65
CA MET A 87 -3.24 -0.77 14.67
C MET A 87 -3.55 0.05 15.93
N LYS A 88 -2.61 0.90 16.37
CA LYS A 88 -2.81 1.77 17.54
C LYS A 88 -3.85 2.87 17.34
N VAL A 89 -3.93 3.45 16.15
CA VAL A 89 -4.79 4.63 15.87
C VAL A 89 -6.17 4.20 15.39
N PHE A 90 -6.22 3.29 14.42
CA PHE A 90 -7.46 2.84 13.80
C PHE A 90 -8.12 1.70 14.57
N ASN A 91 -7.33 0.85 15.23
CA ASN A 91 -7.80 -0.31 16.00
C ASN A 91 -8.79 -1.19 15.19
N PRO A 92 -8.37 -1.75 14.05
CA PRO A 92 -9.25 -2.54 13.20
C PRO A 92 -9.68 -3.84 13.88
N HIS A 93 -10.93 -4.25 13.63
CA HIS A 93 -11.44 -5.56 14.06
C HIS A 93 -11.21 -6.67 13.00
N ALA A 94 -10.78 -6.30 11.79
CA ALA A 94 -10.46 -7.22 10.70
C ALA A 94 -9.47 -6.57 9.73
N ALA A 95 -8.57 -7.37 9.15
CA ALA A 95 -7.69 -6.98 8.06
C ALA A 95 -7.97 -7.87 6.85
N ASP A 96 -8.16 -7.24 5.69
CA ASP A 96 -8.18 -7.92 4.39
C ASP A 96 -6.87 -7.55 3.69
N SER A 97 -6.15 -8.57 3.24
CA SER A 97 -4.81 -8.47 2.65
C SER A 97 -4.68 -9.39 1.44
N LEU A 98 -5.65 -9.33 0.53
CA LEU A 98 -5.66 -10.13 -0.70
C LEU A 98 -4.40 -9.88 -1.53
N ALA A 99 -3.39 -10.72 -1.29
CA ALA A 99 -2.39 -11.11 -2.26
C ALA A 99 -2.73 -12.55 -2.65
N GLY A 100 -3.22 -12.69 -3.89
CA GLY A 100 -3.92 -13.86 -4.39
C GLY A 100 -4.63 -13.62 -5.72
N ASP A 101 -4.72 -12.38 -6.20
CA ASP A 101 -5.09 -12.12 -7.60
C ASP A 101 -3.85 -12.28 -8.49
N MET A 102 -3.95 -13.16 -9.49
CA MET A 102 -2.88 -13.46 -10.44
C MET A 102 -2.58 -12.18 -11.23
N LEU A 103 -1.35 -11.62 -11.17
CA LEU A 103 -0.67 -10.82 -12.23
C LEU A 103 0.45 -9.84 -11.73
N GLY A 104 0.89 -9.85 -10.47
CA GLY A 104 1.95 -8.93 -9.99
C GLY A 104 3.41 -9.35 -10.30
N PRO A 105 4.30 -8.47 -10.79
CA PRO A 105 5.68 -8.78 -11.19
C PRO A 105 6.72 -8.74 -10.04
N PHE A 106 6.33 -9.05 -8.79
CA PHE A 106 7.24 -8.94 -7.64
C PHE A 106 7.88 -10.26 -7.23
N ASN A 107 9.21 -10.22 -7.06
CA ASN A 107 10.04 -11.32 -6.58
C ASN A 107 10.07 -11.36 -5.04
N LEU A 108 8.90 -11.33 -4.39
CA LEU A 108 8.77 -11.48 -2.95
C LEU A 108 8.46 -12.95 -2.62
N THR A 109 9.33 -13.59 -1.84
CA THR A 109 9.12 -14.99 -1.44
C THR A 109 7.95 -15.12 -0.47
N ILE A 110 7.27 -16.28 -0.46
CA ILE A 110 6.19 -16.65 0.48
C ILE A 110 6.58 -16.41 1.95
N LYS A 111 7.88 -16.42 2.29
CA LYS A 111 8.39 -16.10 3.64
C LYS A 111 8.33 -14.60 4.00
N GLY A 112 8.44 -13.69 3.03
CA GLY A 112 8.22 -12.26 3.24
C GLY A 112 6.74 -11.96 3.45
N HIS A 113 5.89 -12.55 2.61
CA HIS A 113 4.43 -12.46 2.71
C HIS A 113 3.87 -13.09 4.01
N GLY A 114 4.43 -14.21 4.46
CA GLY A 114 3.99 -14.92 5.67
C GLY A 114 4.34 -14.22 6.99
N ARG A 115 5.29 -13.28 7.00
CA ARG A 115 5.59 -12.48 8.21
C ARG A 115 4.56 -11.38 8.46
N CYS A 116 4.00 -10.79 7.40
CA CYS A 116 2.97 -9.77 7.52
C CYS A 116 1.67 -10.34 8.07
N VAL A 117 1.26 -11.54 7.62
CA VAL A 117 0.04 -12.21 8.10
C VAL A 117 0.18 -12.74 9.53
N ASN A 118 1.39 -13.17 9.96
CA ASN A 118 1.63 -13.64 11.33
C ASN A 118 1.76 -12.51 12.38
N TYR A 119 1.76 -11.24 11.94
CA TYR A 119 1.95 -10.08 12.82
C TYR A 119 0.65 -9.35 13.15
N ILE A 120 -0.44 -9.63 12.43
CA ILE A 120 -1.76 -9.02 12.63
C ILE A 120 -2.59 -9.90 13.57
#